data_AF-A0A968JMJ6-F1
#
_entry.id   AF-A0A968JMJ6-F1
#
_cell.length_a   1.000
_cell.length_b   1.000
_cell.length_c   1.000
_cell.angle_alpha   90.00
_cell.angle_beta   90.00
_cell.angle_gamma   90.00
#
_symmetry.space_group_name_H-M   'P 1'
#
loop_
_entity.id
_entity.type
_entity.pdbx_description
1 polymer ?
#
loop_
_entity_poly.entity_id
_entity_poly.type
_entity_poly.pdbx_seq_one_letter_code
_entity_poly.pdbx_strand_id
1 'polypeptide(L)'
;MFRPNKSDYRVRNNLKFATRYLETHNIEFELVHSRGKKDFHIEAIEFSRFIRADLMVIVLRKFITWDKILLGLNEQRYIANEFKIPVMVLNPNSNLHRLGGFR
;
A
#
# COMPACT_ATOMS: atom_id res chain seq x y z
N MET A 1 5.64 -17.50 1.48
CA MET A 1 5.58 -16.02 1.36
C MET A 1 5.50 -15.68 -0.13
N PHE A 2 4.35 -15.21 -0.62
CA PHE A 2 4.18 -14.85 -2.03
C PHE A 2 4.97 -13.56 -2.32
N ARG A 3 5.96 -13.64 -3.20
CA ARG A 3 6.69 -12.48 -3.73
C ARG A 3 6.23 -12.31 -5.18
N PRO A 4 5.35 -11.34 -5.49
CA PRO A 4 4.95 -11.11 -6.87
C PRO A 4 6.18 -10.81 -7.73
N ASN A 5 6.24 -11.40 -8.92
CA ASN A 5 7.27 -11.12 -9.91
C ASN A 5 7.23 -9.63 -10.29
N LYS A 6 8.36 -8.99 -10.56
CA LYS A 6 8.42 -7.60 -11.08
C LYS A 6 7.56 -7.41 -12.35
N SER A 7 7.24 -8.50 -13.06
CA SER A 7 6.31 -8.51 -14.20
C SER A 7 4.86 -8.87 -13.85
N ASP A 8 4.43 -8.76 -12.58
CA ASP A 8 3.07 -9.11 -12.18
C ASP A 8 2.06 -8.18 -12.88
N TYR A 9 1.29 -8.78 -13.79
CA TYR A 9 0.24 -8.10 -14.55
C TYR A 9 -0.75 -7.37 -13.65
N ARG A 10 -1.07 -7.94 -12.47
CA ARG A 10 -2.01 -7.35 -11.51
C ARG A 10 -1.45 -6.07 -10.91
N VAL A 11 -0.17 -6.06 -10.54
CA VAL A 11 0.50 -4.88 -10.00
C VAL A 11 0.53 -3.76 -11.05
N ARG A 12 0.90 -4.09 -12.29
CA ARG A 12 0.89 -3.13 -13.41
C ARG A 12 -0.49 -2.55 -13.69
N ASN A 13 -1.53 -3.40 -13.72
CA ASN A 13 -2.89 -2.94 -14.01
C ASN A 13 -3.43 -2.04 -12.88
N ASN A 14 -3.17 -2.42 -11.62
CA ASN A 14 -3.54 -1.61 -10.47
C ASN A 14 -2.83 -0.25 -10.45
N LEU A 15 -1.54 -0.22 -10.77
CA LEU A 15 -0.77 1.01 -10.87
C LEU A 15 -1.34 1.92 -11.96
N LYS A 16 -1.58 1.38 -13.15
CA LYS A 16 -2.17 2.11 -14.28
C LYS A 16 -3.54 2.70 -13.93
N PHE A 17 -4.37 1.91 -13.23
CA PHE A 17 -5.68 2.38 -12.77
C PHE A 17 -5.56 3.51 -11.76
N ALA A 18 -4.71 3.36 -10.74
CA ALA A 18 -4.51 4.37 -9.71
C ALA A 18 -3.97 5.69 -10.29
N THR A 19 -2.95 5.62 -11.13
CA THR A 19 -2.38 6.78 -11.84
C THR A 19 -3.46 7.50 -12.64
N ARG A 20 -4.21 6.78 -13.49
CA ARG A 20 -5.29 7.39 -14.29
C ARG A 20 -6.36 8.03 -13.42
N TYR A 21 -6.71 7.43 -12.29
CA TYR A 21 -7.70 7.98 -11.37
C TYR A 21 -7.22 9.31 -10.78
N LEU A 22 -5.98 9.38 -10.31
CA LEU A 22 -5.40 10.61 -9.75
C LEU A 22 -5.28 11.70 -10.82
N GLU A 23 -4.81 11.37 -12.02
CA GLU A 23 -4.74 12.28 -13.17
C GLU A 23 -6.11 12.86 -13.53
N THR A 24 -7.15 12.02 -13.61
CA THR A 24 -8.51 12.46 -13.96
C THR A 24 -9.09 13.44 -12.94
N HIS A 25 -8.65 13.36 -11.69
CA HIS A 25 -9.09 14.24 -10.60
C HIS A 25 -8.10 15.38 -10.33
N ASN A 26 -7.08 15.57 -11.18
CA ASN A 26 -6.03 16.58 -11.01
C ASN A 26 -5.33 16.52 -9.65
N ILE A 27 -5.10 15.31 -9.14
CA ILE A 27 -4.34 15.09 -7.90
C ILE A 27 -2.88 14.88 -8.26
N GLU A 28 -1.99 15.69 -7.69
CA GLU A 28 -0.55 15.56 -7.86
C GLU A 28 -0.03 14.27 -7.20
N PHE A 29 0.84 13.54 -7.90
CA PHE A 29 1.44 12.32 -7.38
C PHE A 29 2.83 12.06 -7.99
N GLU A 30 3.64 11.30 -7.26
CA GLU A 30 4.92 10.79 -7.74
C GLU A 30 4.94 9.27 -7.64
N LEU A 31 5.47 8.60 -8.67
CA LEU A 31 5.70 7.16 -8.64
C LEU A 31 7.15 6.87 -8.25
N VAL A 32 7.33 6.31 -7.05
CA VAL A 32 8.64 5.94 -6.54
C VAL A 32 8.80 4.42 -6.48
N HIS A 33 9.88 3.92 -7.08
CA HIS A 33 10.20 2.51 -7.08
C HIS A 33 11.19 2.16 -5.97
N SER A 34 10.90 1.09 -5.23
CA SER A 34 11.83 0.49 -4.27
C SER A 34 13.12 0.02 -4.96
N ARG A 35 14.25 0.21 -4.29
CA ARG A 35 15.58 -0.22 -4.74
C ARG A 35 15.73 -1.74 -4.60
N GLY A 36 14.94 -2.38 -3.73
CA GLY A 36 14.91 -3.82 -3.52
C GLY A 36 16.13 -4.35 -2.77
N LYS A 37 16.80 -3.51 -1.97
CA LYS A 37 17.94 -3.90 -1.13
C LYS A 37 17.48 -4.36 0.26
N LYS A 38 16.34 -3.86 0.74
CA LYS A 38 15.70 -4.26 1.99
C LYS A 38 14.27 -4.74 1.72
N ASP A 39 13.62 -5.26 2.76
CA ASP A 39 12.20 -5.55 2.67
C ASP A 39 11.41 -4.28 2.34
N PHE A 40 10.40 -4.40 1.47
CA PHE A 40 9.65 -3.26 0.94
C PHE A 40 9.10 -2.30 2.01
N HIS A 41 8.60 -2.84 3.13
CA HIS A 41 8.08 -2.02 4.23
C HIS A 41 9.15 -1.13 4.87
N ILE A 42 10.40 -1.61 4.98
CA ILE A 42 11.51 -0.82 5.53
C ILE A 42 11.84 0.32 4.57
N GLU A 43 11.97 0.02 3.28
CA GLU A 43 12.27 1.06 2.29
C GLU A 43 11.14 2.10 2.19
N ALA A 44 9.88 1.69 2.30
CA ALA A 44 8.73 2.60 2.32
C ALA A 44 8.73 3.51 3.56
N ILE A 45 9.04 2.98 4.74
CA ILE A 45 9.14 3.76 5.99
C ILE A 45 10.32 4.74 5.93
N GLU A 46 11.49 4.29 5.45
CA GLU A 46 12.66 5.14 5.25
C GLU A 46 12.41 6.25 4.24
N PHE A 47 11.71 5.94 3.14
CA PHE A 47 11.31 6.92 2.13
C PHE A 47 10.32 7.94 2.70
N SER A 48 9.32 7.49 3.46
CA SER A 48 8.34 8.37 4.11
C SER A 48 9.01 9.36 5.05
N ARG A 49 10.02 8.92 5.81
CA ARG A 49 10.86 9.82 6.61
C ARG A 49 11.67 10.79 5.75
N PHE A 50 12.28 10.30 4.67
CA PHE A 50 13.11 11.12 3.78
C PHE A 50 12.33 12.29 3.18
N ILE A 51 11.09 12.06 2.73
CA ILE A 51 10.22 13.12 2.20
C ILE A 51 9.48 13.91 3.28
N ARG A 52 9.67 13.57 4.57
CA ARG A 52 8.95 14.13 5.71
C ARG A 52 7.43 14.01 5.58
N ALA A 53 6.96 12.83 5.20
CA ALA A 53 5.53 12.56 5.04
C ALA A 53 4.76 12.76 6.36
N ASP A 54 3.62 13.45 6.27
CA ASP A 54 2.71 13.65 7.41
C ASP A 54 1.82 12.42 7.68
N LEU A 55 1.62 11.57 6.67
CA LEU A 55 0.74 10.41 6.75
C LEU A 55 1.17 9.30 5.78
N MET A 56 1.24 8.06 6.26
CA MET A 56 1.29 6.87 5.42
C MET A 56 -0.10 6.26 5.28
N VAL A 57 -0.53 5.98 4.05
CA VAL A 57 -1.80 5.29 3.78
C VAL A 57 -1.51 3.88 3.28
N ILE A 58 -2.04 2.88 3.97
CA ILE A 58 -1.91 1.46 3.58
C ILE A 58 -3.28 0.80 3.50
N VAL A 59 -3.40 -0.23 2.67
CA VAL A 59 -4.62 -1.04 2.56
C VAL A 59 -4.38 -2.41 3.20
N LEU A 60 -5.32 -2.89 4.01
CA LEU A 60 -5.29 -4.24 4.57
C LEU A 60 -5.39 -5.28 3.46
N ARG A 61 -4.71 -6.42 3.63
CA ARG A 61 -4.96 -7.58 2.76
C ARG A 61 -6.40 -8.06 2.92
N LYS A 62 -7.04 -8.44 1.81
CA LYS A 62 -8.38 -9.09 1.83
C LYS A 62 -8.31 -10.37 2.70
N PHE A 63 -9.33 -10.62 3.51
CA PHE A 63 -9.49 -11.80 4.37
C PHE A 63 -8.62 -11.88 5.64
N ILE A 64 -8.56 -10.78 6.39
CA ILE A 64 -8.05 -10.83 7.75
C ILE A 64 -9.24 -10.97 8.71
N THR A 65 -9.34 -12.14 9.34
CA THR A 65 -10.21 -12.36 10.51
C THR A 65 -9.60 -11.64 11.72
N TRP A 66 -10.41 -11.17 12.68
CA TRP A 66 -9.97 -10.33 13.82
C TRP A 66 -8.81 -10.93 14.63
N ASP A 67 -8.74 -12.25 14.75
CA ASP A 67 -7.66 -13.02 15.39
C ASP A 67 -6.31 -12.83 14.67
N LYS A 68 -6.31 -12.75 13.33
CA LYS A 68 -5.08 -12.48 12.55
C LYS A 68 -4.62 -11.02 12.66
N ILE A 69 -5.51 -10.08 13.01
CA ILE A 69 -5.14 -8.67 13.29
C ILE A 69 -4.28 -8.59 14.54
N LEU A 70 -4.65 -9.32 15.59
CA LEU A 70 -3.96 -9.31 16.88
C LEU A 70 -2.59 -10.01 16.81
N LEU A 71 -2.46 -11.07 16.00
CA LEU A 71 -1.35 -12.02 16.05
C LEU A 71 -0.14 -11.74 15.13
N GLY A 72 -0.05 -10.58 14.46
CA GLY A 72 1.18 -10.20 13.73
C GLY A 72 1.00 -10.03 12.22
N LEU A 73 0.18 -9.06 11.83
CA LEU A 73 0.11 -8.61 10.45
C LEU A 73 1.42 -7.97 9.99
N ASN A 74 1.79 -8.16 8.71
CA ASN A 74 2.89 -7.39 8.10
C ASN A 74 2.61 -5.88 8.18
N GLU A 75 1.33 -5.53 8.19
CA GLU A 75 0.80 -4.19 8.36
C GLU A 75 1.19 -3.56 9.72
N GLN A 76 1.37 -4.37 10.78
CA GLN A 76 1.88 -3.88 12.06
C GLN A 76 3.28 -3.27 11.93
N ARG A 77 4.09 -3.70 10.96
CA ARG A 77 5.44 -3.14 10.75
C ARG A 77 5.40 -1.69 10.29
N TYR A 78 4.33 -1.27 9.60
CA TYR A 78 4.11 0.13 9.27
C TYR A 78 3.57 0.90 10.47
N ILE A 79 2.62 0.33 11.23
CA ILE A 79 2.03 1.00 12.40
C ILE A 79 3.08 1.22 13.50
N ALA A 80 3.93 0.22 13.74
CA ALA A 80 5.02 0.27 14.71
C ALA A 80 6.30 0.91 14.12
N ASN A 81 6.18 1.77 13.10
CA ASN A 81 7.34 2.42 12.51
C ASN A 81 8.09 3.26 13.55
N GLU A 82 9.43 3.15 13.53
CA GLU A 82 10.30 3.82 14.51
C GLU A 82 10.25 5.35 14.44
N PHE A 83 9.85 5.89 13.29
CA PHE A 83 9.78 7.33 13.03
C PHE A 83 8.46 7.97 13.50
N LYS A 84 7.54 7.18 14.05
CA LYS A 84 6.24 7.64 14.58
C LYS A 84 5.39 8.41 13.56
N ILE A 85 5.57 8.11 12.28
CA ILE A 85 4.76 8.69 11.21
C ILE A 85 3.33 8.11 11.35
N PRO A 86 2.29 8.95 11.37
CA PRO A 86 0.90 8.49 11.41
C PRO A 86 0.58 7.52 10.26
N VAL A 87 -0.20 6.47 10.56
CA VAL A 87 -0.58 5.46 9.57
C VAL A 87 -2.10 5.33 9.51
N MET A 88 -2.67 5.64 8.34
CA MET A 88 -4.07 5.37 8.03
C MET A 88 -4.18 4.00 7.37
N VAL A 89 -4.97 3.11 7.98
CA VAL A 89 -5.17 1.74 7.52
C VAL A 89 -6.57 1.61 6.92
N LEU A 90 -6.64 1.39 5.61
CA LEU A 90 -7.88 1.25 4.87
C LEU A 90 -8.30 -0.22 4.79
N ASN A 91 -9.56 -0.49 5.11
CA ASN A 91 -10.16 -1.80 4.91
C ASN A 91 -10.56 -1.97 3.43
N PRO A 92 -10.10 -3.02 2.72
CA PRO A 92 -10.50 -3.24 1.34
C PRO A 92 -12.01 -3.51 1.26
N ASN A 93 -12.75 -2.61 0.62
CA ASN A 93 -14.18 -2.81 0.40
C ASN A 93 -14.40 -3.97 -0.59
N SER A 94 -14.99 -5.07 -0.12
CA SER A 94 -15.35 -6.22 -0.96
C SER A 94 -16.45 -5.90 -1.97
N ASN A 95 -17.26 -4.86 -1.74
CA ASN A 95 -18.34 -4.44 -2.62
C ASN A 95 -17.87 -3.53 -3.77
N LEU A 96 -16.58 -3.21 -3.85
CA LEU A 96 -16.01 -2.34 -4.89
C LEU A 96 -16.13 -2.97 -6.31
N HIS A 97 -16.40 -4.28 -6.40
CA HIS A 97 -16.80 -4.96 -7.64
C HIS A 97 -18.08 -4.40 -8.27
N ARG A 98 -18.96 -3.73 -7.51
CA ARG A 98 -20.21 -3.14 -8.02
C ARG A 98 -20.02 -1.76 -8.66
N LEU A 99 -18.88 -1.11 -8.46
CA LEU A 99 -18.56 0.21 -9.03
C LEU A 99 -17.77 0.11 -10.35
N GLY A 100 -17.76 -1.07 -10.99
CA GLY A 100 -17.19 -1.26 -12.34
C GLY A 100 -15.67 -1.47 -12.39
N GLY A 101 -14.99 -1.57 -11.24
CA GLY A 101 -13.58 -1.94 -11.14
C GLY A 101 -13.39 -3.40 -10.73
N PHE A 102 -12.23 -3.96 -11.04
CA PHE A 102 -11.73 -5.31 -10.70
C PHE A 102 -12.22 -6.46 -11.60
N ARG A 103 -11.60 -6.55 -12.78
CA ARG A 103 -11.27 -7.82 -13.43
C ARG A 103 -9.75 -7.99 -13.41
#